data_AF-A0A3A4SWE3-F1
#
_entry.id   AF-A0A3A4SWE3-F1
#
_cell.length_a   1.000
_cell.length_b   1.000
_cell.length_c   1.000
_cell.angle_alpha   90.00
_cell.angle_beta   90.00
_cell.angle_gamma   90.00
#
_symmetry.space_group_name_H-M   'P 1'
#
loop_
_entity.id
_entity.type
_entity.pdbx_description
1 polymer ?
#
loop_
_entity_poly.entity_id
_entity_poly.type
_entity_poly.pdbx_seq_one_letter_code
_entity_poly.pdbx_strand_id
1 'polypeptide(L)'
;MKKEDTTLPVIPSNEIEVTEIEEVAADELLVKQAYEKVYEITVRYFTKSMYEVGEYLIKEFYGDDYKRAQDNKPVKKHSLNQFFEKLNQGDPGSPKKTWIYNAINLVIDEHYFEEIEFSVYGKLGQSHKVYLTHVMDVEAKKMLISEAVDNKYTVAQLKKRISAIKNPEKEKMDRKVRLNLDKLSNKDTLRLQSLEKLEKKAGLVDKEIDSLRNRLKEFEAAGDALKSVIEEKEKQKKAKAEKAKQKKPKAENASAED
;
A
#
# COMPACT_ATOMS: atom_id res chain seq x y z
N MET A 1 -71.03 32.66 -4.43
CA MET A 1 -69.56 32.54 -4.31
C MET A 1 -69.23 32.31 -2.84
N LYS A 2 -68.99 31.06 -2.44
CA LYS A 2 -68.53 30.73 -1.07
C LYS A 2 -67.01 30.81 -1.09
N LYS A 3 -66.44 31.60 -0.19
CA LYS A 3 -64.99 31.68 0.02
C LYS A 3 -64.59 30.47 0.85
N GLU A 4 -63.84 29.55 0.26
CA GLU A 4 -63.23 28.45 0.99
C GLU A 4 -61.97 28.96 1.68
N ASP A 5 -62.03 28.93 3.01
CA ASP A 5 -60.97 29.32 3.93
C ASP A 5 -59.91 28.21 3.93
N THR A 6 -58.78 28.47 3.29
CA THR A 6 -57.69 27.49 3.14
C THR A 6 -56.71 27.69 4.29
N THR A 7 -57.03 27.09 5.44
CA THR A 7 -56.08 26.98 6.56
C THR A 7 -55.07 25.89 6.23
N LEU A 8 -53.83 26.30 5.94
CA LEU A 8 -52.71 25.36 5.76
C LEU A 8 -52.37 24.70 7.11
N PRO A 9 -52.14 23.39 7.15
CA PRO A 9 -51.72 22.71 8.37
C PRO A 9 -50.31 23.16 8.76
N VAL A 10 -50.17 23.66 9.98
CA VAL A 10 -48.89 23.94 10.62
C VAL A 10 -48.19 22.60 10.87
N ILE A 11 -47.12 22.33 10.11
CA ILE A 11 -46.24 21.20 10.35
C ILE A 11 -45.47 21.50 11.65
N PRO A 12 -45.57 20.66 12.70
CA PRO A 12 -44.80 20.88 13.91
C PRO A 12 -43.32 20.74 13.60
N SER A 13 -42.58 21.82 13.81
CA SER A 13 -41.11 21.82 13.81
C SER A 13 -40.64 20.90 14.93
N ASN A 14 -40.27 19.67 14.57
CA ASN A 14 -39.66 18.73 15.48
C ASN A 14 -38.23 19.24 15.75
N GLU A 15 -38.07 20.00 16.83
CA GLU A 15 -36.76 20.37 17.38
C GLU A 15 -36.03 19.06 17.74
N ILE A 16 -35.09 18.66 16.88
CA ILE A 16 -34.15 17.60 17.22
C ILE A 16 -33.18 18.22 18.22
N GLU A 17 -33.39 17.90 19.50
CA GLU A 17 -32.47 18.18 20.59
C GLU A 17 -31.13 17.49 20.26
N VAL A 18 -30.20 18.23 19.68
CA VAL A 18 -28.82 17.77 19.45
C VAL A 18 -28.16 17.75 20.81
N THR A 19 -28.14 16.59 21.46
CA THR A 19 -27.38 16.38 22.68
C THR A 19 -25.90 16.55 22.35
N GLU A 20 -25.29 17.61 22.89
CA GLU A 20 -23.85 17.86 22.77
C GLU A 20 -23.09 16.72 23.45
N ILE A 21 -22.52 15.82 22.66
CA ILE A 21 -21.64 14.77 23.16
C ILE A 21 -20.27 15.43 23.38
N GLU A 22 -19.93 15.72 24.63
CA GLU A 22 -18.63 16.28 25.00
C GLU A 22 -17.53 15.23 24.77
N GLU A 23 -16.74 15.40 23.70
CA GLU A 23 -15.59 14.53 23.38
C GLU A 23 -14.39 14.92 24.25
N VAL A 24 -14.03 14.06 25.21
CA VAL A 24 -12.91 14.30 26.14
C VAL A 24 -11.56 13.82 25.58
N ALA A 25 -11.58 12.81 24.70
CA ALA A 25 -10.41 12.28 24.01
C ALA A 25 -10.84 11.55 22.73
N ALA A 26 -9.91 11.44 21.77
CA ALA A 26 -10.18 10.77 20.50
C ALA A 26 -10.54 9.30 20.70
N ASP A 27 -11.68 8.89 20.14
CA ASP A 27 -12.04 7.48 20.01
C ASP A 27 -11.24 6.86 18.85
N GLU A 28 -10.06 6.33 19.17
CA GLU A 28 -9.16 5.67 18.22
C GLU A 28 -9.84 4.52 17.45
N LEU A 29 -10.82 3.83 18.08
CA LEU A 29 -11.54 2.74 17.41
C LEU A 29 -12.50 3.30 16.36
N LEU A 30 -13.25 4.35 16.70
CA LEU A 30 -14.15 5.04 15.77
C LEU A 30 -13.36 5.66 14.60
N VAL A 31 -12.24 6.32 14.88
CA VAL A 31 -11.36 6.91 13.85
C VAL A 31 -10.87 5.83 12.90
N LYS A 32 -10.39 4.69 13.42
CA LYS A 32 -9.94 3.57 12.60
C LYS A 32 -11.07 2.99 11.74
N GLN A 33 -12.24 2.76 12.31
CA GLN A 33 -13.40 2.22 11.58
C GLN A 33 -13.88 3.18 10.48
N ALA A 34 -13.98 4.48 10.78
CA ALA A 34 -14.36 5.50 9.82
C ALA A 34 -13.33 5.61 8.68
N TYR A 35 -12.03 5.61 9.01
CA TYR A 35 -10.95 5.61 8.03
C TYR A 35 -11.04 4.39 7.10
N GLU A 36 -11.12 3.18 7.67
CA GLU A 36 -11.23 1.94 6.89
C GLU A 36 -12.43 1.97 5.96
N LYS A 37 -13.58 2.48 6.41
CA LYS A 37 -14.79 2.56 5.60
C LYS A 37 -14.71 3.57 4.47
N VAL A 38 -14.22 4.78 4.75
CA VAL A 38 -14.03 5.82 3.73
C VAL A 38 -12.99 5.37 2.70
N TYR A 39 -11.92 4.73 3.16
CA TYR A 39 -10.89 4.15 2.30
C TYR A 39 -11.48 3.07 1.37
N GLU A 40 -12.26 2.13 1.91
CA GLU A 40 -12.93 1.08 1.12
C GLU A 40 -13.82 1.68 0.02
N ILE A 41 -14.66 2.66 0.37
CA ILE A 41 -15.56 3.35 -0.57
C ILE A 41 -14.75 4.04 -1.67
N THR A 42 -13.75 4.83 -1.27
CA THR A 42 -12.96 5.62 -2.21
C THR A 42 -12.19 4.73 -3.18
N VAL A 43 -11.55 3.66 -2.68
CA VAL A 43 -10.80 2.72 -3.53
C VAL A 43 -11.72 1.99 -4.50
N ARG A 44 -12.91 1.56 -4.03
CA ARG A 44 -13.89 0.89 -4.88
C ARG A 44 -14.34 1.78 -6.03
N TYR A 45 -14.77 3.00 -5.73
CA TYR A 45 -15.22 3.94 -6.77
C TYR A 45 -14.09 4.33 -7.72
N PHE A 46 -12.92 4.68 -7.19
CA PHE A 46 -11.77 5.04 -8.01
C PHE A 46 -11.40 3.95 -9.01
N THR A 47 -11.36 2.69 -8.54
CA THR A 47 -11.02 1.56 -9.40
C THR A 47 -12.10 1.27 -10.42
N LYS A 48 -13.38 1.25 -9.99
CA LYS A 48 -14.50 1.01 -10.90
C LYS A 48 -14.51 2.05 -12.03
N SER A 49 -14.31 3.32 -11.70
CA SER A 49 -14.20 4.39 -12.70
C SER A 49 -13.00 4.20 -13.64
N MET A 50 -11.87 3.66 -13.18
CA MET A 50 -10.75 3.35 -14.07
C MET A 50 -11.11 2.25 -15.08
N TYR A 51 -11.77 1.16 -14.65
CA TYR A 51 -12.19 0.11 -15.58
C TYR A 51 -13.20 0.64 -16.60
N GLU A 52 -14.26 1.30 -16.15
CA GLU A 52 -15.31 1.85 -17.03
C GLU A 52 -14.72 2.83 -18.06
N VAL A 53 -13.82 3.73 -17.63
CA VAL A 53 -13.17 4.66 -18.55
C VAL A 53 -12.21 3.92 -19.50
N GLY A 54 -11.43 2.96 -19.00
CA GLY A 54 -10.52 2.17 -19.83
C GLY A 54 -11.26 1.42 -20.94
N GLU A 55 -12.34 0.72 -20.61
CA GLU A 55 -13.19 -0.02 -21.54
C GLU A 55 -13.82 0.92 -22.58
N TYR A 56 -14.40 2.03 -22.13
CA TYR A 56 -14.97 3.04 -23.03
C TYR A 56 -13.93 3.56 -24.04
N LEU A 57 -12.71 3.85 -23.58
CA LEU A 57 -11.66 4.37 -24.46
C LEU A 57 -11.13 3.32 -25.44
N ILE A 58 -10.99 2.06 -25.02
CA ILE A 58 -10.61 0.94 -25.89
C ILE A 58 -11.67 0.77 -26.99
N LYS A 59 -12.94 0.72 -26.62
CA LYS A 59 -14.05 0.64 -27.57
C LYS A 59 -14.05 1.80 -28.56
N GLU A 60 -14.00 3.05 -28.07
CA GLU A 60 -14.18 4.22 -28.92
C GLU A 60 -12.98 4.56 -29.81
N PHE A 61 -11.76 4.41 -29.29
CA PHE A 61 -10.53 4.84 -29.99
C PHE A 61 -9.73 3.69 -30.59
N TYR A 62 -9.88 2.46 -30.10
CA TYR A 62 -9.14 1.28 -30.57
C TYR A 62 -10.03 0.25 -31.28
N GLY A 63 -11.35 0.45 -31.31
CA GLY A 63 -12.28 -0.41 -32.03
C GLY A 63 -12.50 -1.75 -31.34
N ASP A 64 -12.52 -1.75 -30.00
CA ASP A 64 -12.70 -2.95 -29.17
C ASP A 64 -11.57 -4.00 -29.32
N ASP A 65 -10.40 -3.56 -29.81
CA ASP A 65 -9.23 -4.40 -30.04
C ASP A 65 -8.16 -4.14 -28.95
N TYR A 66 -8.14 -5.02 -27.95
CA TYR A 66 -7.19 -4.96 -26.82
C TYR A 66 -5.73 -5.03 -27.25
N LYS A 67 -5.43 -5.76 -28.32
CA LYS A 67 -4.06 -5.88 -28.84
C LYS A 67 -3.60 -4.57 -29.48
N ARG A 68 -4.49 -3.89 -30.23
CA ARG A 68 -4.21 -2.52 -30.72
C ARG A 68 -4.02 -1.53 -29.58
N ALA A 69 -4.82 -1.65 -28.52
CA ALA A 69 -4.68 -0.80 -27.35
C ALA A 69 -3.32 -1.02 -26.67
N GLN A 70 -2.91 -2.28 -26.50
CA GLN A 70 -1.58 -2.66 -25.98
C GLN A 70 -0.43 -2.10 -26.82
N ASP A 71 -0.57 -2.18 -28.15
CA ASP A 71 0.41 -1.64 -29.11
C ASP A 71 0.36 -0.11 -29.27
N ASN A 72 -0.58 0.58 -28.59
CA ASN A 72 -0.84 2.01 -28.75
C ASN A 72 -1.10 2.43 -30.22
N LYS A 73 -1.91 1.63 -30.93
CA LYS A 73 -2.29 1.83 -32.34
C LYS A 73 -3.79 2.16 -32.48
N PRO A 74 -4.21 3.38 -32.10
CA PRO A 74 -5.61 3.78 -32.16
C PRO A 74 -6.12 3.85 -33.60
N VAL A 75 -7.37 3.41 -33.81
CA VAL A 75 -8.10 3.54 -35.08
C VAL A 75 -8.44 5.01 -35.34
N LYS A 76 -8.80 5.77 -34.30
CA LYS A 76 -9.17 7.19 -34.36
C LYS A 76 -8.08 8.10 -33.77
N LYS A 77 -6.85 8.01 -34.27
CA LYS A 77 -5.67 8.72 -33.72
C LYS A 77 -5.87 10.24 -33.55
N HIS A 78 -6.43 10.92 -34.53
CA HIS A 78 -6.67 12.37 -34.46
C HIS A 78 -7.67 12.74 -33.37
N SER A 79 -8.77 11.99 -33.25
CA SER A 79 -9.78 12.19 -32.21
C SER A 79 -9.21 11.92 -30.81
N LEU A 80 -8.38 10.89 -30.65
CA LEU A 80 -7.72 10.59 -29.38
C LEU A 80 -6.76 11.71 -28.96
N ASN A 81 -6.02 12.28 -29.91
CA ASN A 81 -5.14 13.42 -29.65
C ASN A 81 -5.95 14.66 -29.20
N GLN A 82 -7.03 14.99 -29.90
CA GLN A 82 -7.92 16.09 -29.52
C GLN A 82 -8.56 15.87 -28.13
N PHE A 83 -8.93 14.63 -27.80
CA PHE A 83 -9.40 14.27 -26.47
C PHE A 83 -8.34 14.59 -25.40
N PHE A 84 -7.08 14.21 -25.62
CA PHE A 84 -6.00 14.54 -24.69
C PHE A 84 -5.69 16.03 -24.62
N GLU A 85 -5.81 16.77 -25.73
CA GLU A 85 -5.68 18.23 -25.72
C GLU A 85 -6.77 18.87 -24.86
N LYS A 86 -8.03 18.45 -25.01
CA LYS A 86 -9.15 18.92 -24.18
C LYS A 86 -8.95 18.60 -22.71
N LEU A 87 -8.45 17.42 -22.37
CA LEU A 87 -8.13 17.08 -20.97
C LEU A 87 -7.06 17.99 -20.37
N ASN A 88 -6.06 18.40 -21.15
CA ASN A 88 -5.01 19.31 -20.69
C ASN A 88 -5.49 20.76 -20.56
N GLN A 89 -6.50 21.15 -21.35
CA GLN A 89 -7.11 22.50 -21.33
C GLN A 89 -8.28 22.61 -20.34
N GLY A 90 -8.77 21.48 -19.82
CA GLY A 90 -9.99 21.39 -19.02
C GLY A 90 -9.84 21.91 -17.59
N ASP A 91 -10.97 21.92 -16.88
CA ASP A 91 -11.10 22.37 -15.50
C ASP A 91 -10.16 21.62 -14.54
N PRO A 92 -9.82 22.22 -13.36
CA PRO A 92 -8.95 21.60 -12.35
C PRO A 92 -9.34 20.18 -11.89
N GLY A 93 -10.59 19.75 -12.14
CA GLY A 93 -11.09 18.40 -11.85
C GLY A 93 -10.88 17.36 -12.95
N SER A 94 -10.30 17.73 -14.09
CA SER A 94 -10.13 16.81 -15.22
C SER A 94 -9.09 15.71 -14.93
N PRO A 95 -9.33 14.46 -15.35
CA PRO A 95 -8.37 13.38 -15.14
C PRO A 95 -7.08 13.64 -15.92
N LYS A 96 -5.95 13.38 -15.27
CA LYS A 96 -4.63 13.54 -15.90
C LYS A 96 -4.43 12.51 -16.99
N LYS A 97 -3.66 12.86 -18.02
CA LYS A 97 -3.24 11.95 -19.10
C LYS A 97 -2.67 10.61 -18.58
N THR A 98 -1.85 10.65 -17.53
CA THR A 98 -1.29 9.44 -16.91
C THR A 98 -2.37 8.56 -16.28
N TRP A 99 -3.41 9.15 -15.68
CA TRP A 99 -4.53 8.41 -15.11
C TRP A 99 -5.29 7.66 -16.21
N ILE A 100 -5.50 8.32 -17.36
CA ILE A 100 -6.15 7.71 -18.54
C ILE A 100 -5.33 6.53 -19.10
N TYR A 101 -4.01 6.68 -19.24
CA TYR A 101 -3.17 5.56 -19.68
C TYR A 101 -3.20 4.39 -18.71
N ASN A 102 -3.17 4.67 -17.40
CA ASN A 102 -3.27 3.63 -16.39
C ASN A 102 -4.63 2.92 -16.46
N ALA A 103 -5.73 3.64 -16.69
CA ALA A 103 -7.05 3.07 -16.89
C ALA A 103 -7.09 2.11 -18.10
N ILE A 104 -6.58 2.54 -19.26
CA ILE A 104 -6.51 1.69 -20.46
C ILE A 104 -5.66 0.43 -20.19
N ASN A 105 -4.46 0.60 -19.62
CA ASN A 105 -3.56 -0.51 -19.33
C ASN A 105 -4.12 -1.48 -18.28
N LEU A 106 -4.92 -0.99 -17.33
CA LEU A 106 -5.55 -1.83 -16.31
C LEU A 106 -6.54 -2.82 -16.94
N VAL A 107 -7.35 -2.35 -17.90
CA VAL A 107 -8.31 -3.20 -18.62
C VAL A 107 -7.57 -4.18 -19.54
N ILE A 108 -6.52 -3.72 -20.24
CA ILE A 108 -5.67 -4.59 -21.07
C ILE A 108 -5.06 -5.70 -20.22
N ASP A 109 -4.52 -5.37 -19.04
CA ASP A 109 -3.92 -6.35 -18.14
C ASP A 109 -4.97 -7.36 -17.63
N GLU A 110 -6.16 -6.89 -17.24
CA GLU A 110 -7.26 -7.78 -16.81
C GLU A 110 -7.64 -8.76 -17.92
N HIS A 111 -7.90 -8.26 -19.13
CA HIS A 111 -8.23 -9.11 -20.29
C HIS A 111 -7.11 -10.10 -20.61
N TYR A 112 -5.85 -9.63 -20.66
CA TYR A 112 -4.71 -10.47 -20.97
C TYR A 112 -4.53 -11.60 -19.93
N PHE A 113 -4.61 -11.28 -18.64
CA PHE A 113 -4.44 -12.29 -17.59
C PHE A 113 -5.62 -13.23 -17.45
N GLU A 114 -6.82 -12.80 -17.83
CA GLU A 114 -8.00 -13.67 -17.96
C GLU A 114 -7.83 -14.65 -19.13
N GLU A 115 -7.40 -14.19 -20.31
CA GLU A 115 -7.15 -15.04 -21.49
C GLU A 115 -6.12 -16.14 -21.25
N ILE A 116 -5.08 -15.86 -20.46
CA ILE A 116 -4.05 -16.85 -20.11
C ILE A 116 -4.34 -17.62 -18.82
N GLU A 117 -5.55 -17.48 -18.27
CA GLU A 117 -6.02 -18.13 -17.04
C GLU A 117 -5.12 -17.90 -15.81
N PHE A 118 -4.44 -16.75 -15.75
CA PHE A 118 -3.52 -16.42 -14.66
C PHE A 118 -4.27 -15.83 -13.46
N SER A 119 -4.99 -16.70 -12.76
CA SER A 119 -5.87 -16.37 -11.61
C SER A 119 -5.19 -15.62 -10.46
N VAL A 120 -3.85 -15.67 -10.36
CA VAL A 120 -3.08 -14.95 -9.33
C VAL A 120 -3.27 -13.43 -9.45
N TYR A 121 -3.48 -12.91 -10.65
CA TYR A 121 -3.73 -11.48 -10.87
C TYR A 121 -4.99 -10.98 -10.16
N GLY A 122 -6.06 -11.78 -10.14
CA GLY A 122 -7.32 -11.46 -9.45
C GLY A 122 -7.19 -11.33 -7.92
N LYS A 123 -6.13 -11.91 -7.33
CA LYS A 123 -5.87 -11.84 -5.88
C LYS A 123 -5.23 -10.52 -5.45
N LEU A 124 -4.76 -9.70 -6.39
CA LEU A 124 -4.12 -8.42 -6.07
C LEU A 124 -5.14 -7.35 -5.71
N GLY A 125 -4.81 -6.56 -4.69
CA GLY A 125 -5.53 -5.33 -4.40
C GLY A 125 -5.42 -4.33 -5.56
N GLN A 126 -6.45 -3.51 -5.75
CA GLN A 126 -6.58 -2.63 -6.91
C GLN A 126 -5.41 -1.66 -7.09
N SER A 127 -4.90 -1.09 -5.99
CA SER A 127 -3.73 -0.23 -6.04
C SER A 127 -2.49 -0.97 -6.58
N HIS A 128 -2.30 -2.25 -6.24
CA HIS A 128 -1.20 -3.05 -6.78
C HIS A 128 -1.33 -3.22 -8.28
N LYS A 129 -2.53 -3.55 -8.78
CA LYS A 129 -2.82 -3.67 -10.22
C LYS A 129 -2.47 -2.37 -10.96
N VAL A 130 -2.89 -1.22 -10.44
CA VAL A 130 -2.56 0.10 -11.04
C VAL A 130 -1.04 0.31 -11.12
N TYR A 131 -0.26 -0.03 -10.09
CA TYR A 131 1.21 0.12 -10.16
C TYR A 131 1.87 -0.82 -11.16
N LEU A 132 1.30 -2.01 -11.37
CA LEU A 132 1.80 -3.00 -12.33
C LEU A 132 1.59 -2.58 -13.79
N THR A 133 0.64 -1.68 -14.07
CA THR A 133 0.43 -1.11 -15.42
C THR A 133 1.68 -0.43 -16.00
N HIS A 134 2.64 -0.05 -15.14
CA HIS A 134 3.91 0.56 -15.56
C HIS A 134 5.00 -0.46 -15.94
N VAL A 135 4.77 -1.75 -15.72
CA VAL A 135 5.71 -2.83 -16.08
C VAL A 135 5.35 -3.31 -17.48
N MET A 136 6.20 -3.05 -18.46
CA MET A 136 5.92 -3.41 -19.87
C MET A 136 6.26 -4.86 -20.18
N ASP A 137 7.28 -5.42 -19.52
CA ASP A 137 7.66 -6.81 -19.69
C ASP A 137 6.68 -7.74 -18.97
N VAL A 138 6.05 -8.64 -19.73
CA VAL A 138 5.00 -9.53 -19.26
C VAL A 138 5.54 -10.55 -18.27
N GLU A 139 6.73 -11.10 -18.52
CA GLU A 139 7.32 -12.11 -17.64
C GLU A 139 7.76 -11.50 -16.31
N ALA A 140 8.41 -10.32 -16.34
CA ALA A 140 8.67 -9.55 -15.12
C ALA A 140 7.37 -9.20 -14.37
N LYS A 141 6.29 -8.86 -15.08
CA LYS A 141 5.00 -8.57 -14.46
C LYS A 141 4.41 -9.79 -13.75
N LYS A 142 4.40 -10.97 -14.39
CA LYS A 142 3.94 -12.24 -13.79
C LYS A 142 4.72 -12.60 -12.52
N MET A 143 6.04 -12.48 -12.59
CA MET A 143 6.92 -12.70 -11.43
C MET A 143 6.56 -11.74 -10.29
N LEU A 144 6.43 -10.45 -10.57
CA LEU A 144 6.05 -9.44 -9.56
C LEU A 144 4.68 -9.70 -8.94
N ILE A 145 3.70 -10.13 -9.74
CA ILE A 145 2.36 -10.48 -9.28
C ILE A 145 2.44 -11.64 -8.28
N SER A 146 3.17 -12.70 -8.65
CA SER A 146 3.35 -13.89 -7.81
C SER A 146 4.09 -13.54 -6.51
N GLU A 147 5.22 -12.82 -6.62
CA GLU A 147 5.98 -12.34 -5.45
C GLU A 147 5.11 -11.49 -4.51
N ALA A 148 4.26 -10.61 -5.06
CA ALA A 148 3.41 -9.72 -4.27
C ALA A 148 2.30 -10.48 -3.53
N VAL A 149 1.71 -11.50 -4.14
CA VAL A 149 0.68 -12.33 -3.50
C VAL A 149 1.31 -13.22 -2.42
N ASP A 150 2.40 -13.92 -2.74
CA ASP A 150 3.04 -14.87 -1.83
C ASP A 150 3.63 -14.19 -0.59
N ASN A 151 4.29 -13.05 -0.79
CA ASN A 151 4.90 -12.29 0.30
C ASN A 151 3.98 -11.24 0.91
N LYS A 152 2.72 -11.14 0.44
CA LYS A 152 1.74 -10.14 0.87
C LYS A 152 2.31 -8.73 0.86
N TYR A 153 2.87 -8.32 -0.27
CA TYR A 153 3.48 -7.00 -0.40
C TYR A 153 2.50 -5.88 -0.09
N THR A 154 2.99 -4.87 0.62
CA THR A 154 2.36 -3.55 0.62
C THR A 154 2.63 -2.85 -0.71
N VAL A 155 1.79 -1.88 -1.04
CA VAL A 155 1.94 -1.06 -2.26
C VAL A 155 3.33 -0.41 -2.33
N ALA A 156 3.86 0.03 -1.18
CA ALA A 156 5.20 0.62 -1.09
C ALA A 156 6.31 -0.40 -1.40
N GLN A 157 6.19 -1.64 -0.91
CA GLN A 157 7.15 -2.72 -1.19
C GLN A 157 7.13 -3.09 -2.67
N LEU A 158 5.94 -3.24 -3.27
CA LEU A 158 5.81 -3.51 -4.69
C LEU A 158 6.43 -2.40 -5.54
N LYS A 159 6.16 -1.12 -5.21
CA LYS A 159 6.75 0.03 -5.91
C LYS A 159 8.28 0.01 -5.84
N LYS A 160 8.85 -0.34 -4.68
CA LYS A 160 10.30 -0.47 -4.50
C LYS A 160 10.86 -1.60 -5.37
N ARG A 161 10.19 -2.75 -5.39
CA ARG A 161 10.59 -3.90 -6.22
C ARG A 161 10.53 -3.59 -7.72
N ILE A 162 9.45 -2.97 -8.20
CA ILE A 162 9.32 -2.49 -9.59
C ILE A 162 10.48 -1.53 -9.94
N SER A 163 10.80 -0.62 -9.03
CA SER A 163 11.89 0.35 -9.24
C SER A 163 13.26 -0.32 -9.31
N ALA A 164 13.47 -1.39 -8.53
CA ALA A 164 14.70 -2.18 -8.55
C ALA A 164 14.89 -2.94 -9.88
N ILE A 165 13.80 -3.49 -10.44
CA ILE A 165 13.83 -4.16 -11.75
C ILE A 165 14.13 -3.16 -12.87
N LYS A 166 13.48 -1.99 -12.85
CA LYS A 166 13.68 -0.96 -13.88
C LYS A 166 15.09 -0.36 -13.85
N ASN A 167 15.65 -0.18 -12.66
CA ASN A 167 16.95 0.44 -12.47
C ASN A 167 17.77 -0.39 -11.45
N PRO A 168 18.41 -1.48 -11.87
CA PRO A 168 19.22 -2.30 -10.97
C PRO A 168 20.40 -1.51 -10.36
N GLU A 169 20.87 -0.46 -11.05
CA GLU A 169 21.87 0.46 -10.52
C GLU A 169 21.35 1.36 -9.41
N LYS A 170 20.06 1.69 -9.39
CA LYS A 170 19.46 2.49 -8.32
C LYS A 170 19.37 1.68 -7.02
N GLU A 171 19.13 0.38 -7.11
CA GLU A 171 19.25 -0.52 -5.95
C GLU A 171 20.71 -0.63 -5.48
N LYS A 172 21.68 -0.66 -6.40
CA LYS A 172 23.10 -0.55 -6.06
C LYS A 172 23.41 0.81 -5.42
N MET A 173 22.84 1.92 -5.87
CA MET A 173 23.00 3.26 -5.26
C MET A 173 22.33 3.37 -3.90
N ASP A 174 21.13 2.84 -3.70
CA ASP A 174 20.49 2.79 -2.38
C ASP A 174 21.30 1.90 -1.40
N ARG A 175 22.01 0.89 -1.92
CA ARG A 175 23.05 0.16 -1.16
C ARG A 175 24.37 0.93 -1.03
N LYS A 176 24.71 1.82 -1.96
CA LYS A 176 25.94 2.66 -1.99
C LYS A 176 25.81 3.95 -1.18
N VAL A 177 24.59 4.36 -0.83
CA VAL A 177 24.29 5.45 0.12
C VAL A 177 24.58 5.00 1.56
N ARG A 178 24.71 3.68 1.82
CA ARG A 178 25.58 3.24 2.91
C ARG A 178 26.99 3.66 2.52
N LEU A 179 27.45 4.78 3.07
CA LEU A 179 28.84 5.16 3.04
C LEU A 179 29.65 3.91 3.42
N ASN A 180 30.37 3.33 2.46
CA ASN A 180 31.47 2.44 2.81
C ASN A 180 32.49 3.35 3.50
N LEU A 181 32.41 3.47 4.83
CA LEU A 181 33.37 4.23 5.64
C LEU A 181 34.80 3.73 5.37
N ASP A 182 34.95 2.45 5.00
CA ASP A 182 36.20 1.83 4.54
C ASP A 182 36.77 2.42 3.24
N LYS A 183 35.98 3.22 2.51
CA LYS A 183 36.36 3.93 1.29
C LYS A 183 36.32 5.44 1.45
N LEU A 184 36.32 5.96 2.69
CA LEU A 184 36.60 7.36 2.92
C LEU A 184 37.97 7.67 2.29
N SER A 185 37.97 8.61 1.35
CA SER A 185 39.18 9.11 0.71
C SER A 185 40.21 9.43 1.80
N ASN A 186 41.48 9.04 1.62
CA ASN A 186 42.51 9.28 2.64
C ASN A 186 42.58 10.79 2.98
N LYS A 187 43.13 11.14 4.14
CA LYS A 187 43.18 12.53 4.62
C LYS A 187 43.80 13.51 3.60
N ASP A 188 44.73 13.05 2.78
CA ASP A 188 45.41 13.87 1.77
C ASP A 188 44.55 14.13 0.54
N THR A 189 43.75 13.16 0.11
CA THR A 189 42.79 13.32 -0.98
C THR A 189 41.57 14.16 -0.58
N LEU A 190 41.20 14.18 0.71
CA LEU A 190 40.17 15.08 1.23
C LEU A 190 40.64 16.55 1.26
N ARG A 191 41.93 16.80 1.52
CA ARG A 191 42.52 18.16 1.51
C ARG A 191 42.48 18.83 0.14
N LEU A 192 42.42 18.04 -0.93
CA LEU A 192 42.33 18.51 -2.31
C LEU A 192 40.89 18.88 -2.73
N GLN A 193 39.89 18.64 -1.89
CA GLN A 193 38.49 18.92 -2.21
C GLN A 193 38.07 20.31 -1.73
N SER A 194 37.09 20.91 -2.41
CA SER A 194 36.52 22.17 -1.97
C SER A 194 35.76 22.03 -0.65
N LEU A 195 35.75 23.10 0.14
CA LEU A 195 35.08 23.16 1.45
C LEU A 195 33.60 22.80 1.35
N GLU A 196 32.88 23.33 0.36
CA GLU A 196 31.47 23.00 0.11
C GLU A 196 31.23 21.48 -0.15
N LYS A 197 32.17 20.80 -0.81
CA LYS A 197 32.09 19.35 -1.04
C LYS A 197 32.37 18.56 0.24
N LEU A 198 33.26 19.05 1.11
CA LEU A 198 33.54 18.43 2.41
C LEU A 198 32.37 18.60 3.37
N GLU A 199 31.73 19.77 3.41
CA GLU A 199 30.53 20.04 4.22
C GLU A 199 29.35 19.15 3.80
N LYS A 200 29.10 19.02 2.49
CA LYS A 200 28.07 18.09 1.99
C LYS A 200 28.36 16.65 2.39
N LYS A 201 29.63 16.22 2.34
CA LYS A 201 30.03 14.87 2.80
C LYS A 201 29.86 14.70 4.31
N ALA A 202 30.23 15.70 5.11
CA ALA A 202 30.05 15.69 6.56
C ALA A 202 28.57 15.56 6.93
N GLY A 203 27.69 16.37 6.31
CA GLY A 203 26.24 16.27 6.54
C GLY A 203 25.62 14.94 6.10
N LEU A 204 26.21 14.25 5.13
CA LEU A 204 25.80 12.87 4.78
C LEU A 204 26.26 11.85 5.83
N VAL A 205 27.47 12.01 6.38
CA VAL A 205 27.98 11.18 7.48
C VAL A 205 27.11 11.37 8.73
N ASP A 206 26.74 12.59 9.08
CA ASP A 206 25.90 12.87 10.25
C ASP A 206 24.51 12.23 10.12
N LYS A 207 23.90 12.33 8.94
CA LYS A 207 22.62 11.66 8.65
C LYS A 207 22.70 10.13 8.77
N GLU A 208 23.80 9.54 8.30
CA GLU A 208 24.03 8.10 8.43
C GLU A 208 24.23 7.70 9.90
N ILE A 209 24.96 8.49 10.68
CA ILE A 209 25.13 8.30 12.13
C ILE A 209 23.76 8.30 12.82
N ASP A 210 22.90 9.26 12.51
CA ASP A 210 21.57 9.35 13.12
C ASP A 210 20.66 8.19 12.70
N SER A 211 20.73 7.77 11.44
CA SER A 211 20.00 6.58 10.97
C SER A 211 20.45 5.31 11.69
N LEU A 212 21.77 5.10 11.83
CA LEU A 212 22.32 3.95 12.54
C LEU A 212 21.97 3.96 14.03
N ARG A 213 21.98 5.13 14.68
CA ARG A 213 21.55 5.29 16.09
C ARG A 213 20.09 4.91 16.28
N ASN A 214 19.20 5.36 15.40
CA ASN A 214 17.79 5.00 15.49
C ASN A 214 17.58 3.51 15.31
N ARG A 215 18.28 2.91 14.34
CA ARG A 215 18.22 1.46 14.12
C ARG A 215 18.78 0.66 15.29
N LEU A 216 19.83 1.16 15.94
CA LEU A 216 20.38 0.56 17.15
C LEU A 216 19.35 0.56 18.28
N LYS A 217 18.65 1.69 18.50
CA LYS A 217 17.55 1.78 19.47
C LYS A 217 16.41 0.80 19.18
N GLU A 218 16.02 0.65 17.92
CA GLU A 218 14.99 -0.33 17.52
C GLU A 218 15.43 -1.76 17.85
N PHE A 219 16.69 -2.11 17.58
CA PHE A 219 17.22 -3.43 17.91
C PHE A 219 17.36 -3.66 19.41
N GLU A 220 17.73 -2.64 20.19
CA GLU A 220 17.76 -2.70 21.66
C GLU A 220 16.36 -2.96 22.21
N ALA A 221 15.35 -2.22 21.75
CA ALA A 221 13.96 -2.41 22.15
C ALA A 221 13.43 -3.81 21.79
N ALA A 222 13.76 -4.30 20.59
CA ALA A 222 13.41 -5.66 20.18
C ALA A 222 14.13 -6.73 21.02
N GLY A 223 15.40 -6.50 21.38
CA GLY A 223 16.17 -7.37 22.26
C GLY A 223 15.57 -7.46 23.67
N ASP A 224 15.14 -6.34 24.23
CA ASP A 224 14.51 -6.31 25.56
C ASP A 224 13.11 -6.94 25.56
N ALA A 225 12.33 -6.73 24.49
CA ALA A 225 11.07 -7.45 24.28
C ALA A 225 11.30 -8.97 24.16
N LEU A 226 12.37 -9.41 23.51
CA LEU A 226 12.69 -10.84 23.41
C LEU A 226 13.07 -11.43 24.78
N LYS A 227 13.88 -10.71 25.57
CA LYS A 227 14.26 -11.13 26.93
C LYS A 227 13.04 -11.29 27.83
N SER A 228 12.10 -10.34 27.80
CA SER A 228 10.89 -10.42 28.63
C SER A 228 10.01 -11.62 28.25
N VAL A 229 9.89 -11.93 26.96
CA VAL A 229 9.18 -13.13 26.48
C VAL A 229 9.90 -14.41 26.92
N ILE A 230 11.23 -14.46 26.88
CA ILE A 230 12.01 -15.62 27.36
C ILE A 230 11.76 -15.85 28.85
N GLU A 231 11.84 -14.80 29.69
CA GLU A 231 11.57 -14.90 31.12
C GLU A 231 10.14 -15.38 31.42
N GLU A 232 9.15 -14.90 30.66
CA GLU A 232 7.77 -15.33 30.80
C GLU A 232 7.61 -16.83 30.46
N LYS A 233 8.24 -17.29 29.38
CA LYS A 233 8.23 -18.71 28.98
C LYS A 233 8.92 -19.61 30.01
N GLU A 234 10.00 -19.16 30.63
CA GLU A 234 10.67 -19.90 31.70
C GLU A 234 9.78 -20.04 32.95
N LYS A 235 9.10 -18.95 33.35
CA LYS A 235 8.13 -18.98 34.46
C LYS A 235 6.97 -19.93 34.16
N GLN A 236 6.42 -19.88 32.94
CA GLN A 236 5.36 -20.80 32.49
C GLN A 236 5.82 -22.27 32.51
N LYS A 237 7.07 -22.56 32.12
CA LYS A 237 7.64 -23.91 32.14
C LYS A 237 7.79 -24.43 33.58
N LYS A 238 8.28 -23.61 34.51
CA LYS A 238 8.39 -23.96 35.94
C LYS A 238 7.01 -24.22 36.56
N ALA A 239 6.03 -23.36 36.31
CA ALA A 239 4.66 -23.54 36.81
C ALA A 239 3.97 -24.81 36.27
N LYS A 240 4.22 -25.16 34.99
CA LYS A 240 3.72 -26.42 34.41
C LYS A 240 4.39 -27.66 35.03
N ALA A 241 5.68 -27.60 35.33
CA ALA A 241 6.41 -28.70 35.98
C ALA A 241 5.92 -28.94 37.42
N GLU A 242 5.59 -27.88 38.18
CA GLU A 242 5.01 -28.02 39.53
C GLU A 242 3.59 -28.59 39.49
N LYS A 243 2.74 -28.13 38.56
CA LYS A 243 1.39 -28.69 38.36
C LYS A 243 1.40 -30.16 37.94
N ALA A 244 2.42 -30.60 37.20
CA ALA A 244 2.60 -32.01 36.83
C ALA A 244 3.01 -32.89 38.02
N LYS A 245 3.81 -32.36 38.96
CA LYS A 245 4.20 -33.07 40.18
C LYS A 245 3.04 -33.23 41.17
N GLN A 246 2.08 -32.30 41.20
CA GLN A 246 0.90 -32.39 42.06
C GLN A 246 -0.21 -33.34 41.54
N LYS A 247 -0.15 -33.80 40.28
CA LYS A 247 -1.14 -34.71 39.67
C LYS A 247 -0.80 -36.22 39.73
N LYS A 248 0.34 -36.61 40.33
CA LYS A 248 0.66 -38.00 40.71
C LYS A 248 0.89 -37.98 42.22
N PRO A 249 -0.05 -38.44 43.09
CA PRO A 249 -0.49 -39.84 43.15
C PRO A 249 -1.95 -40.09 43.64
N LYS A 250 -2.73 -40.95 42.98
CA LYS A 250 -3.82 -41.76 43.60
C LYS A 250 -4.39 -42.79 42.60
N ALA A 251 -3.55 -43.70 42.12
CA ALA A 251 -3.99 -44.87 41.36
C ALA A 251 -3.11 -46.07 41.74
N GLU A 252 -2.93 -46.28 43.03
CA GLU A 252 -2.24 -47.44 43.60
C GLU A 252 -2.73 -47.56 45.05
N ASN A 253 -3.97 -48.03 45.20
CA ASN A 253 -4.56 -48.61 46.42
C ASN A 253 -6.03 -48.95 46.12
N ALA A 254 -6.23 -49.96 45.27
CA ALA A 254 -7.51 -50.64 45.09
C ALA A 254 -7.20 -52.05 44.54
N SER A 255 -6.50 -52.86 45.34
CA SER A 255 -6.34 -54.31 45.11
C SER A 255 -5.73 -54.97 46.34
N ALA A 256 -6.49 -54.99 47.44
CA ALA A 256 -6.34 -55.97 48.51
C ALA A 256 -7.56 -55.87 49.44
N GLU A 257 -8.53 -56.76 49.24
CA GLU A 257 -9.35 -57.40 50.29
C GLU A 257 -10.31 -58.37 49.57
N ASP A 258 -9.83 -59.62 49.45
CA ASP A 258 -10.63 -60.85 49.50
C ASP A 258 -10.61 -61.36 50.95
#